data_AF-A0A847BWR2-F1
#
_entry.id   AF-A0A847BWR2-F1
#
_cell.length_a   1.000
_cell.length_b   1.000
_cell.length_c   1.000
_cell.angle_alpha   90.00
_cell.angle_beta   90.00
_cell.angle_gamma   90.00
#
_symmetry.space_group_name_H-M   'P 1'
#
loop_
_entity.id
_entity.type
_entity.pdbx_description
1 polymer ?
#
loop_
_entity_poly.entity_id
_entity_poly.type
_entity_poly.pdbx_seq_one_letter_code
_entity_poly.pdbx_strand_id
1 'polypeptide(L)'
;MSVATPMMRQYLEVKAQHPDAILFFRMGDFFEMFLEDAVIASKELDIALTSRNRGDRDEIPMCGVPVHASRGYINKMVEKGYKVAVCDQVEDPREAKGLVRREVVRIVTPGLNGDGEALDPKENNFLLGIMAARADTFGMAWLDLTTGEFLVAEHNEGDRMRSEVVSICPGEILIPEGDEGDALVVEAAAWLPGTTVSRLPQWHFESDAAVRTLEEFFHCASLEPFGCSELPAATRAAGGIIRYVLETQKGAVPHILPPRVIQSSEFMLLDDVTRRNLELTSTLQGGKRRGSLLAVL
;
A
#
# COMPACT_ATOMS: atom_id res chain seq x y z
N MET A 1 -1.12 3.80 34.56
CA MET A 1 0.00 3.17 33.82
C MET A 1 1.01 4.27 33.55
N SER A 2 2.16 4.25 34.22
CA SER A 2 3.20 5.27 34.04
C SER A 2 3.92 5.04 32.71
N VAL A 3 3.44 5.70 31.66
CA VAL A 3 4.12 5.90 30.37
C VAL A 3 5.34 6.81 30.54
N ALA A 4 6.27 6.42 31.42
CA ALA A 4 7.13 7.39 32.12
C ALA A 4 8.53 7.56 31.52
N THR A 5 8.94 6.78 30.52
CA THR A 5 10.20 7.09 29.83
C THR A 5 9.95 8.05 28.66
N PRO A 6 10.80 9.08 28.47
CA PRO A 6 10.71 9.97 27.31
C PRO A 6 10.66 9.23 25.97
N MET A 7 11.37 8.10 25.86
CA MET A 7 11.37 7.26 24.67
C MET A 7 10.00 6.61 24.41
N MET A 8 9.33 6.04 25.42
CA MET A 8 8.01 5.42 25.22
C MET A 8 6.94 6.45 24.87
N ARG A 9 7.08 7.69 25.34
CA ARG A 9 6.22 8.80 24.90
C ARG A 9 6.42 9.08 23.41
N GLN A 10 7.67 9.22 22.97
CA GLN A 10 7.99 9.40 21.55
C GLN A 10 7.46 8.23 20.70
N TYR A 11 7.61 6.98 21.18
CA TYR A 11 7.06 5.81 20.48
C TYR A 11 5.53 5.90 20.33
N LEU A 12 4.80 6.18 21.41
CA LEU A 12 3.34 6.27 21.37
C LEU A 12 2.83 7.45 20.54
N GLU A 13 3.53 8.58 20.57
CA GLU A 13 3.23 9.74 19.72
C GLU A 13 3.36 9.38 18.24
N VAL A 14 4.41 8.65 17.85
CA VAL A 14 4.58 8.18 16.47
C VAL A 14 3.54 7.10 16.13
N LYS A 15 3.28 6.14 17.03
CA LYS A 15 2.29 5.08 16.82
C LYS A 15 0.87 5.63 16.68
N ALA A 16 0.53 6.69 17.40
CA ALA A 16 -0.78 7.34 17.29
C ALA A 16 -1.04 7.94 15.90
N GLN A 17 0.02 8.30 15.16
CA GLN A 17 -0.07 8.79 13.77
C GLN A 17 -0.21 7.64 12.76
N HIS A 18 0.14 6.41 13.15
CA HIS A 18 0.14 5.22 12.30
C HIS A 18 -0.48 4.02 13.04
N PRO A 19 -1.77 4.11 13.45
CA PRO A 19 -2.39 3.09 14.29
C PRO A 19 -2.51 1.72 13.60
N ASP A 20 -2.64 1.70 12.28
CA ASP A 20 -2.84 0.53 11.42
C ASP A 20 -1.53 -0.14 10.95
N ALA A 21 -0.37 0.46 11.23
CA ALA A 21 0.94 -0.05 10.80
C ALA A 21 1.77 -0.56 11.98
N ILE A 22 2.51 -1.65 11.77
CA ILE A 22 3.50 -2.13 12.72
C ILE A 22 4.68 -1.16 12.73
N LEU A 23 4.98 -0.56 13.89
CA LEU A 23 5.98 0.48 14.01
C LEU A 23 7.36 -0.12 14.31
N PHE A 24 8.21 -0.18 13.29
CA PHE A 24 9.63 -0.53 13.43
C PHE A 24 10.37 0.72 13.93
N PHE A 25 10.64 0.78 15.24
CA PHE A 25 11.18 1.97 15.88
C PHE A 25 12.68 1.84 16.15
N ARG A 26 13.51 2.71 15.55
CA ARG A 26 14.96 2.59 15.63
C ARG A 26 15.50 2.86 17.04
N MET A 27 16.17 1.86 17.60
CA MET A 27 16.83 1.87 18.90
C MET A 27 18.28 1.38 18.73
N GLY A 28 19.18 2.33 18.45
CA GLY A 28 20.57 2.01 18.14
C GLY A 28 20.68 1.21 16.84
N ASP A 29 21.23 -0.01 16.95
CA ASP A 29 21.43 -0.94 15.83
C ASP A 29 20.26 -1.91 15.61
N PHE A 30 19.14 -1.70 16.31
CA PHE A 30 17.92 -2.50 16.19
C PHE A 30 16.72 -1.65 15.80
N PHE A 31 15.78 -2.26 15.07
CA PHE A 31 14.39 -1.82 15.07
C PHE A 31 13.65 -2.61 16.15
N GLU A 32 13.07 -1.90 17.10
CA GLU A 32 12.29 -2.47 18.19
C GLU A 32 10.80 -2.17 17.98
N MET A 33 9.96 -3.14 18.29
CA MET A 33 8.50 -3.01 18.32
C MET A 33 8.04 -3.23 19.76
N PHE A 34 7.01 -2.52 20.19
CA PHE A 34 6.50 -2.57 21.56
C PHE A 34 5.00 -2.85 21.61
N LEU A 35 4.54 -3.32 22.78
CA LEU A 35 3.12 -3.54 23.06
C LEU A 35 2.51 -4.55 22.07
N GLU A 36 1.37 -4.23 21.47
CA GLU A 36 0.67 -5.09 20.53
C GLU A 36 1.51 -5.37 19.27
N ASP A 37 2.22 -4.37 18.76
CA ASP A 37 3.11 -4.53 17.60
C ASP A 37 4.19 -5.58 17.88
N ALA A 38 4.70 -5.64 19.11
CA ALA A 38 5.69 -6.65 19.50
C ALA A 38 5.11 -8.07 19.49
N VAL A 39 3.89 -8.23 19.99
CA VAL A 39 3.20 -9.52 20.06
C VAL A 39 2.88 -10.04 18.66
N ILE A 40 2.35 -9.16 17.79
CA ILE A 40 2.06 -9.49 16.40
C ILE A 40 3.37 -9.85 15.67
N ALA A 41 4.35 -8.96 15.70
CA ALA A 41 5.59 -9.17 14.94
C ALA A 41 6.38 -10.39 15.44
N SER A 42 6.40 -10.67 16.75
CA SER A 42 7.05 -11.87 17.29
C SER A 42 6.45 -13.14 16.71
N LYS A 43 5.13 -13.24 16.71
CA LYS A 43 4.40 -14.39 16.16
C LYS A 43 4.60 -14.52 14.66
N GLU A 44 4.47 -13.42 13.93
CA GLU A 44 4.49 -13.46 12.46
C GLU A 44 5.91 -13.62 11.90
N LEU A 45 6.94 -13.14 12.60
CA LEU A 45 8.33 -13.24 12.16
C LEU A 45 9.09 -14.40 12.78
N ASP A 46 8.48 -15.13 13.71
CA ASP A 46 9.10 -16.18 14.53
C ASP A 46 10.39 -15.66 15.23
N ILE A 47 10.27 -14.48 15.85
CA ILE A 47 11.34 -13.85 16.64
C ILE A 47 10.97 -13.83 18.11
N ALA A 48 11.97 -13.83 18.99
CA ALA A 48 11.75 -13.90 20.43
C ALA A 48 10.94 -12.70 20.96
N LEU A 49 9.79 -12.96 21.58
CA LEU A 49 9.09 -11.98 22.41
C LEU A 49 9.80 -11.88 23.77
N THR A 50 10.22 -10.68 24.11
CA THR A 50 10.84 -10.36 25.39
C THR A 50 10.06 -9.25 26.08
N SER A 51 10.55 -8.77 27.22
CA SER A 51 9.95 -7.64 27.89
C SER A 51 10.99 -6.68 28.43
N ARG A 52 10.67 -5.39 28.32
CA ARG A 52 11.42 -4.33 28.98
C ARG A 52 10.95 -4.23 30.42
N ASN A 53 11.87 -4.00 31.36
CA ASN A 53 11.59 -3.96 32.80
C ASN A 53 10.92 -5.24 33.33
N ARG A 54 11.39 -6.41 32.86
CA ARG A 54 10.86 -7.73 33.23
C ARG A 54 10.74 -7.90 34.75
N GLY A 55 9.53 -8.19 35.22
CA GLY A 55 9.23 -8.40 36.64
C GLY A 55 8.89 -7.14 37.44
N ASP A 56 8.77 -5.98 36.80
CA ASP A 56 8.27 -4.74 37.41
C ASP A 56 6.80 -4.46 37.01
N ARG A 57 6.14 -3.51 37.67
CA ARG A 57 4.77 -3.08 37.34
C ARG A 57 4.63 -2.45 35.95
N ASP A 58 5.75 -1.97 35.39
CA ASP A 58 5.83 -1.30 34.09
C ASP A 58 6.47 -2.22 33.01
N GLU A 59 6.16 -3.53 33.06
CA GLU A 59 6.61 -4.50 32.06
C GLU A 59 5.97 -4.20 30.69
N ILE A 60 6.81 -4.05 29.66
CA ILE A 60 6.37 -3.73 28.29
C ILE A 60 6.82 -4.85 27.35
N PRO A 61 5.91 -5.56 26.67
CA PRO A 61 6.26 -6.52 25.63
C PRO A 61 7.10 -5.85 24.54
N MET A 62 8.19 -6.50 24.15
CA MET A 62 9.08 -6.00 23.10
C MET A 62 9.69 -7.14 22.29
N CYS A 63 9.90 -6.88 21.01
CA CYS A 63 10.75 -7.70 20.15
C CYS A 63 11.51 -6.77 19.21
N GLY A 64 12.53 -7.28 18.53
CA GLY A 64 13.31 -6.45 17.64
C GLY A 64 14.16 -7.24 16.67
N VAL A 65 14.58 -6.56 15.62
CA VAL A 65 15.40 -7.10 14.54
C VAL A 65 16.59 -6.17 14.28
N PRO A 66 17.77 -6.71 13.90
CA PRO A 66 18.91 -5.87 13.57
C PRO A 66 18.63 -4.97 12.35
N VAL A 67 19.05 -3.71 12.39
CA VAL A 67 18.82 -2.72 11.31
C VAL A 67 19.36 -3.22 9.96
N HIS A 68 20.55 -3.82 9.93
CA HIS A 68 21.15 -4.33 8.69
C HIS A 68 20.40 -5.52 8.07
N ALA A 69 19.55 -6.20 8.85
CA ALA A 69 18.76 -7.33 8.41
C ALA A 69 17.25 -6.98 8.29
N SER A 70 16.86 -5.75 8.61
CA SER A 70 15.45 -5.36 8.78
C SER A 70 14.63 -5.56 7.50
N ARG A 71 15.24 -5.34 6.33
CA ARG A 71 14.57 -5.44 5.02
C ARG A 71 13.83 -6.77 4.85
N GLY A 72 14.50 -7.90 5.13
CA GLY A 72 13.89 -9.22 5.00
C GLY A 72 12.72 -9.44 5.96
N TYR A 73 12.76 -8.85 7.16
CA TYR A 73 11.66 -8.93 8.13
C TYR A 73 10.49 -8.03 7.75
N ILE A 74 10.76 -6.83 7.23
CA ILE A 74 9.74 -5.93 6.71
C ILE A 74 8.98 -6.62 5.58
N ASN A 75 9.69 -7.22 4.62
CA ASN A 75 9.07 -7.94 3.51
C ASN A 75 8.16 -9.08 3.97
N LYS A 76 8.60 -9.88 4.94
CA LYS A 76 7.77 -10.95 5.53
C LYS A 76 6.50 -10.43 6.20
N MET A 77 6.54 -9.28 6.85
CA MET A 77 5.33 -8.65 7.41
C MET A 77 4.37 -8.22 6.29
N VAL A 78 4.92 -7.61 5.24
CA VAL A 78 4.16 -7.09 4.11
C VAL A 78 3.50 -8.21 3.30
N GLU A 79 4.20 -9.32 3.05
CA GLU A 79 3.65 -10.54 2.42
C GLU A 79 2.46 -11.12 3.20
N LYS A 80 2.39 -10.86 4.50
CA LYS A 80 1.27 -11.25 5.37
C LYS A 80 0.16 -10.20 5.45
N GLY A 81 0.25 -9.15 4.63
CA GLY A 81 -0.75 -8.09 4.54
C GLY A 81 -0.60 -6.96 5.57
N TYR A 82 0.48 -6.92 6.35
CA TYR A 82 0.73 -5.85 7.32
C TYR A 82 1.41 -4.64 6.68
N LYS A 83 0.99 -3.44 7.06
CA LYS A 83 1.76 -2.21 6.82
C LYS A 83 2.86 -2.08 7.85
N VAL A 84 4.03 -1.61 7.44
CA VAL A 84 5.18 -1.40 8.33
C VAL A 84 5.64 0.05 8.24
N ALA A 85 5.53 0.78 9.35
CA ALA A 85 6.08 2.13 9.47
C ALA A 85 7.52 2.05 9.98
N VAL A 86 8.47 2.54 9.18
CA VAL A 86 9.90 2.56 9.52
C VAL A 86 10.24 3.91 10.15
N CYS A 87 10.47 3.93 11.46
CA CYS A 87 10.81 5.13 12.21
C CYS A 87 12.30 5.17 12.52
N ASP A 88 13.02 6.09 11.88
CA ASP A 88 14.48 6.21 11.93
C ASP A 88 14.90 7.53 12.59
N GLN A 89 16.15 7.59 13.04
CA GLN A 89 16.82 8.76 13.59
C GLN A 89 17.13 9.75 12.45
N VAL A 90 16.64 10.98 12.59
CA VAL A 90 16.83 12.05 11.59
C VAL A 90 17.95 13.02 11.97
N GLU A 91 18.57 12.82 13.13
CA GLU A 91 19.71 13.62 13.62
C GLU A 91 20.83 12.70 14.12
N ASP A 92 22.07 13.18 14.09
CA ASP A 92 23.22 12.42 14.60
C ASP A 92 23.09 12.27 16.14
N PRO A 93 23.07 11.03 16.67
CA PRO A 93 23.02 10.78 18.11
C PRO A 93 24.15 11.46 18.91
N ARG A 94 25.28 11.77 18.27
CA ARG A 94 26.43 12.44 18.89
C ARG A 94 26.24 13.94 19.03
N GLU A 95 25.41 14.54 18.18
CA GLU A 95 25.12 15.97 18.15
C GLU A 95 23.82 16.31 18.91
N ALA A 96 22.97 15.31 19.13
CA ALA A 96 21.69 15.47 19.81
C ALA A 96 21.85 15.90 21.28
N LYS A 97 21.19 17.00 21.65
CA LYS A 97 21.03 17.42 23.05
C LYS A 97 19.75 16.82 23.62
N GLY A 98 19.84 15.61 24.14
CA GLY A 98 18.70 14.91 24.77
C GLY A 98 18.27 13.67 23.99
N LEU A 99 16.96 13.45 23.84
CA LEU A 99 16.44 12.30 23.11
C LEU A 99 16.56 12.54 21.60
N VAL A 100 17.23 11.61 20.91
CA VAL A 100 17.37 11.65 19.44
C VAL A 100 16.00 11.77 18.76
N ARG A 101 15.84 12.76 17.89
CA ARG A 101 14.66 12.96 17.05
C ARG A 101 14.51 11.79 16.09
N ARG A 102 13.30 11.26 16.04
CA ARG A 102 12.93 10.15 15.17
C ARG A 102 11.68 10.49 14.40
N GLU A 103 11.65 10.07 13.16
CA GLU A 103 10.51 10.27 12.28
C GLU A 103 10.28 9.02 11.45
N VAL A 104 9.02 8.77 11.09
CA VAL A 104 8.72 7.75 10.10
C VAL A 104 9.28 8.23 8.76
N VAL A 105 10.27 7.52 8.23
CA VAL A 105 10.95 7.85 6.97
C VAL A 105 10.31 7.15 5.78
N ARG A 106 9.61 6.03 6.01
CA ARG A 106 8.90 5.27 4.97
C ARG A 106 7.81 4.43 5.62
N ILE A 107 6.72 4.22 4.91
CA ILE A 107 5.71 3.20 5.23
C ILE A 107 5.73 2.19 4.09
N VAL A 108 6.04 0.94 4.41
CA VAL A 108 6.05 -0.17 3.44
C VAL A 108 4.70 -0.87 3.52
N THR A 109 4.07 -1.01 2.36
CA THR A 109 2.71 -1.56 2.21
C THR A 109 2.72 -2.61 1.11
N PRO A 110 1.73 -3.54 1.07
CA PRO A 110 1.68 -4.57 0.05
C PRO A 110 1.74 -4.04 -1.39
N GLY A 111 1.02 -2.97 -1.70
CA GLY A 111 0.97 -2.40 -3.06
C GLY A 111 2.10 -1.41 -3.37
N LEU A 112 2.91 -1.00 -2.38
CA LEU A 112 4.01 -0.04 -2.57
C LEU A 112 5.37 -0.61 -2.13
N ASN A 113 5.45 -1.93 -1.98
CA ASN A 113 6.72 -2.59 -1.74
C ASN A 113 7.52 -2.65 -3.04
N GLY A 114 8.44 -1.71 -3.23
CA GLY A 114 9.37 -1.67 -4.37
C GLY A 114 10.70 -2.37 -4.13
N ASP A 115 10.88 -3.06 -3.00
CA ASP A 115 12.15 -3.75 -2.72
C ASP A 115 12.25 -5.02 -3.57
N GLY A 116 13.11 -5.01 -4.60
CA GLY A 116 13.24 -6.08 -5.60
C GLY A 116 13.70 -7.46 -5.11
N GLU A 117 13.95 -7.64 -3.80
CA GLU A 117 14.10 -8.98 -3.20
C GLU A 117 12.77 -9.61 -2.78
N ALA A 118 11.71 -8.80 -2.60
CA ALA A 118 10.36 -9.26 -2.27
C ALA A 118 9.48 -9.48 -3.49
N LEU A 119 9.81 -8.84 -4.62
CA LEU A 119 9.02 -8.93 -5.84
C LEU A 119 9.62 -9.95 -6.80
N ASP A 120 8.77 -10.76 -7.43
CA ASP A 120 9.17 -11.47 -8.65
C ASP A 120 9.38 -10.40 -9.74
N PRO A 121 10.59 -10.26 -10.32
CA PRO A 121 10.85 -9.27 -11.36
C PRO A 121 9.99 -9.43 -12.62
N LYS A 122 9.22 -10.51 -12.72
CA LYS A 122 8.34 -10.80 -13.84
C LYS A 122 6.85 -10.63 -13.51
N GLU A 123 6.53 -10.12 -12.34
CA GLU A 123 5.18 -9.78 -11.91
C GLU A 123 5.10 -8.30 -11.57
N ASN A 124 3.94 -7.72 -11.87
CA ASN A 124 3.66 -6.32 -11.54
C ASN A 124 3.16 -6.27 -10.09
N ASN A 125 3.51 -5.20 -9.36
CA ASN A 125 2.93 -4.93 -8.04
C ASN A 125 2.07 -3.68 -8.12
N PHE A 126 0.81 -3.87 -8.51
CA PHE A 126 -0.11 -2.76 -8.67
C PHE A 126 -0.75 -2.34 -7.35
N LEU A 127 -0.72 -1.03 -7.08
CA LEU A 127 -1.60 -0.35 -6.16
C LEU A 127 -2.83 0.13 -6.93
N LEU A 128 -4.03 -0.32 -6.55
CA LEU A 128 -5.28 0.02 -7.21
C LEU A 128 -6.13 0.95 -6.33
N GLY A 129 -6.65 2.04 -6.86
CA GLY A 129 -7.69 2.87 -6.25
C GLY A 129 -9.02 2.62 -6.94
N ILE A 130 -10.10 2.47 -6.15
CA ILE A 130 -11.46 2.27 -6.66
C ILE A 130 -12.39 3.31 -6.06
N MET A 131 -13.20 3.93 -6.92
CA MET A 131 -14.21 4.91 -6.56
C MET A 131 -15.56 4.52 -7.13
N ALA A 132 -16.58 4.48 -6.29
CA ALA A 132 -17.97 4.44 -6.74
C ALA A 132 -18.46 5.87 -6.98
N ALA A 133 -19.22 6.05 -8.06
CA ALA A 133 -19.92 7.27 -8.39
C ALA A 133 -21.41 6.99 -8.61
N ARG A 134 -22.19 8.02 -8.95
CA ARG A 134 -23.64 7.87 -9.18
C ARG A 134 -23.91 7.02 -10.43
N ALA A 135 -25.10 6.41 -10.48
CA ALA A 135 -25.59 5.65 -11.63
C ALA A 135 -24.67 4.48 -12.06
N ASP A 136 -24.22 3.69 -11.08
CA ASP A 136 -23.39 2.49 -11.30
C ASP A 136 -22.09 2.77 -12.08
N THR A 137 -21.58 4.00 -11.96
CA THR A 137 -20.29 4.40 -12.53
C THR A 137 -19.17 4.12 -11.53
N PHE A 138 -18.10 3.51 -12.00
CA PHE A 138 -16.93 3.16 -11.20
C PHE A 138 -15.66 3.70 -11.84
N GLY A 139 -14.90 4.44 -11.05
CA GLY A 139 -13.58 4.94 -11.42
C GLY A 139 -12.48 4.04 -10.86
N MET A 140 -11.50 3.75 -11.68
CA MET A 140 -10.32 2.98 -11.31
C MET A 140 -9.06 3.73 -11.73
N ALA A 141 -8.04 3.62 -10.90
CA ALA A 141 -6.69 4.02 -11.24
C ALA A 141 -5.73 3.02 -10.63
N TRP A 142 -4.66 2.62 -11.33
CA TRP A 142 -3.68 1.72 -10.76
C TRP A 142 -2.27 2.07 -11.20
N LEU A 143 -1.35 1.95 -10.24
CA LEU A 143 0.04 2.35 -10.35
C LEU A 143 0.93 1.17 -10.02
N ASP A 144 1.92 0.90 -10.87
CA ASP A 144 3.08 0.11 -10.49
C ASP A 144 4.21 1.07 -10.10
N LEU A 145 4.53 1.13 -8.80
CA LEU A 145 5.56 2.02 -8.30
C LEU A 145 6.96 1.71 -8.87
N THR A 146 7.21 0.45 -9.25
CA THR A 146 8.54 0.01 -9.70
C THR A 146 8.83 0.41 -11.15
N THR A 147 7.81 0.46 -12.00
CA THR A 147 7.93 0.85 -13.41
C THR A 147 7.51 2.29 -13.67
N GLY A 148 6.71 2.87 -12.76
CA GLY A 148 6.09 4.18 -12.94
C GLY A 148 4.87 4.15 -13.86
N GLU A 149 4.43 2.97 -14.32
CA GLU A 149 3.22 2.83 -15.13
C GLU A 149 1.99 3.23 -14.31
N PHE A 150 1.24 4.20 -14.82
CA PHE A 150 0.02 4.69 -14.19
C PHE A 150 -1.12 4.71 -15.18
N LEU A 151 -2.20 4.00 -14.85
CA LEU A 151 -3.32 3.74 -15.74
C LEU A 151 -4.63 4.11 -15.06
N VAL A 152 -5.61 4.56 -15.85
CA VAL A 152 -6.93 4.95 -15.37
C VAL A 152 -8.03 4.43 -16.28
N ALA A 153 -9.18 4.11 -15.71
CA ALA A 153 -10.37 3.69 -16.45
C ALA A 153 -11.65 4.08 -15.70
N GLU A 154 -12.75 4.28 -16.42
CA GLU A 154 -14.07 4.50 -15.84
C GLU A 154 -15.10 3.63 -16.56
N HIS A 155 -15.94 2.94 -15.78
CA HIS A 155 -16.93 1.98 -16.28
C HIS A 155 -18.31 2.29 -15.75
N ASN A 156 -19.33 2.14 -16.59
CA ASN A 156 -20.74 2.30 -16.20
C ASN A 156 -21.41 0.96 -15.82
N GLU A 157 -20.62 -0.09 -15.59
CA GLU A 157 -21.07 -1.45 -15.32
C GLU A 157 -20.16 -2.12 -14.27
N GLY A 158 -20.72 -2.53 -13.13
CA GLY A 158 -19.95 -3.15 -12.04
C GLY A 158 -19.24 -4.46 -12.41
N ASP A 159 -19.86 -5.28 -13.28
CA ASP A 159 -19.25 -6.55 -13.75
C ASP A 159 -17.97 -6.34 -14.56
N ARG A 160 -17.87 -5.22 -15.29
CA ARG A 160 -16.64 -4.87 -16.03
C ARG A 160 -15.54 -4.45 -15.10
N MET A 161 -15.85 -3.56 -14.15
CA MET A 161 -14.91 -3.15 -13.11
C MET A 161 -14.40 -4.37 -12.35
N ARG A 162 -15.28 -5.28 -11.92
CA ARG A 162 -14.87 -6.55 -11.29
C ARG A 162 -13.89 -7.34 -12.16
N SER A 163 -14.21 -7.51 -13.45
CA SER A 163 -13.36 -8.29 -14.37
C SER A 163 -11.97 -7.66 -14.52
N GLU A 164 -11.89 -6.33 -14.56
CA GLU A 164 -10.62 -5.60 -14.59
C GLU A 164 -9.86 -5.70 -13.27
N VAL A 165 -10.50 -5.55 -12.11
CA VAL A 165 -9.88 -5.73 -10.79
C VAL A 165 -9.21 -7.11 -10.69
N VAL A 166 -9.94 -8.16 -11.08
CA VAL A 166 -9.40 -9.53 -11.09
C VAL A 166 -8.27 -9.69 -12.12
N SER A 167 -8.30 -8.92 -13.21
CA SER A 167 -7.24 -8.91 -14.21
C SER A 167 -5.97 -8.21 -13.76
N ILE A 168 -6.10 -7.09 -13.06
CA ILE A 168 -5.01 -6.31 -12.51
C ILE A 168 -4.34 -7.10 -11.38
N CYS A 169 -5.13 -7.83 -10.56
CA CYS A 169 -4.63 -8.59 -9.42
C CYS A 169 -3.71 -7.75 -8.51
N PRO A 170 -4.17 -6.59 -8.02
CA PRO A 170 -3.34 -5.65 -7.27
C PRO A 170 -2.84 -6.24 -5.94
N GLY A 171 -1.66 -5.79 -5.51
CA GLY A 171 -1.13 -6.12 -4.19
C GLY A 171 -1.87 -5.40 -3.06
N GLU A 172 -2.49 -4.25 -3.36
CA GLU A 172 -3.28 -3.46 -2.41
C GLU A 172 -4.35 -2.62 -3.12
N ILE A 173 -5.51 -2.50 -2.48
CA ILE A 173 -6.65 -1.71 -2.96
C ILE A 173 -6.92 -0.56 -2.00
N LEU A 174 -6.98 0.66 -2.52
CA LEU A 174 -7.35 1.89 -1.81
C LEU A 174 -8.83 2.21 -2.03
N ILE A 175 -9.54 2.44 -0.94
CA ILE A 175 -10.98 2.76 -0.94
C ILE A 175 -11.25 3.90 0.06
N PRO A 176 -12.17 4.83 -0.22
CA PRO A 176 -12.58 5.86 0.74
C PRO A 176 -13.22 5.27 2.01
N GLU A 177 -13.13 5.99 3.12
CA GLU A 177 -13.95 5.74 4.31
C GLU A 177 -15.42 6.19 4.11
N GLY A 178 -16.33 5.63 4.91
CA GLY A 178 -17.76 5.93 4.86
C GLY A 178 -18.55 5.08 3.86
N ASP A 179 -19.84 5.39 3.70
CA ASP A 179 -20.83 4.55 3.03
C ASP A 179 -20.43 4.13 1.60
N GLU A 180 -19.89 5.06 0.80
CA GLU A 180 -19.41 4.77 -0.58
C GLU A 180 -18.34 3.67 -0.59
N GLY A 181 -17.44 3.68 0.39
CA GLY A 181 -16.37 2.71 0.49
C GLY A 181 -16.74 1.43 1.23
N ASP A 182 -17.66 1.49 2.20
CA ASP A 182 -18.13 0.30 2.93
C ASP A 182 -18.72 -0.76 1.98
N ALA A 183 -19.46 -0.32 0.95
CA ALA A 183 -19.96 -1.21 -0.09
C ALA A 183 -18.81 -1.84 -0.89
N LEU A 184 -17.85 -1.03 -1.34
CA LEU A 184 -16.71 -1.48 -2.15
C LEU A 184 -15.79 -2.44 -1.37
N VAL A 185 -15.64 -2.28 -0.06
CA VAL A 185 -14.80 -3.19 0.77
C VAL A 185 -15.35 -4.61 0.74
N VAL A 186 -16.67 -4.77 0.85
CA VAL A 186 -17.33 -6.09 0.79
C VAL A 186 -17.14 -6.72 -0.58
N GLU A 187 -17.29 -5.93 -1.63
CA GLU A 187 -17.13 -6.39 -3.00
C GLU A 187 -15.67 -6.76 -3.32
N ALA A 188 -14.70 -5.92 -2.95
CA ALA A 188 -13.27 -6.17 -3.15
C ALA A 188 -12.83 -7.47 -2.46
N ALA A 189 -13.29 -7.71 -1.23
CA ALA A 189 -13.01 -8.95 -0.50
C ALA A 189 -13.60 -10.19 -1.20
N ALA A 190 -14.74 -10.04 -1.89
CA ALA A 190 -15.35 -11.12 -2.65
C ALA A 190 -14.66 -11.36 -4.00
N TRP A 191 -14.17 -10.31 -4.66
CA TRP A 191 -13.49 -10.42 -5.96
C TRP A 191 -12.08 -10.99 -5.84
N LEU A 192 -11.32 -10.55 -4.83
CA LEU A 192 -9.93 -10.97 -4.62
C LEU A 192 -9.69 -11.30 -3.15
N PRO A 193 -10.10 -12.50 -2.71
CA PRO A 193 -9.90 -12.94 -1.33
C PRO A 193 -8.42 -12.88 -0.91
N GLY A 194 -8.15 -12.22 0.22
CA GLY A 194 -6.80 -12.09 0.77
C GLY A 194 -6.01 -10.86 0.30
N THR A 195 -6.55 -10.08 -0.65
CA THR A 195 -5.93 -8.80 -1.04
C THR A 195 -6.06 -7.78 0.08
N THR A 196 -4.99 -7.02 0.34
CA THR A 196 -5.03 -5.96 1.34
C THR A 196 -5.91 -4.81 0.86
N VAL A 197 -6.90 -4.45 1.67
CA VAL A 197 -7.77 -3.29 1.43
C VAL A 197 -7.45 -2.20 2.44
N SER A 198 -6.98 -1.07 1.94
CA SER A 198 -6.63 0.12 2.71
C SER A 198 -7.73 1.16 2.60
N ARG A 199 -8.40 1.40 3.73
CA ARG A 199 -9.41 2.45 3.83
C ARG A 199 -8.71 3.77 4.15
N LEU A 200 -8.94 4.79 3.33
CA LEU A 200 -8.36 6.11 3.51
C LEU A 200 -9.47 7.15 3.72
N PRO A 201 -9.20 8.22 4.48
CA PRO A 201 -10.16 9.31 4.66
C PRO A 201 -10.70 9.85 3.32
N GLN A 202 -11.97 10.29 3.31
CA GLN A 202 -12.64 10.76 2.08
C GLN A 202 -11.90 11.90 1.37
N TRP A 203 -11.21 12.76 2.13
CA TRP A 203 -10.47 13.90 1.59
C TRP A 203 -9.31 13.50 0.67
N HIS A 204 -8.82 12.25 0.73
CA HIS A 204 -7.87 11.71 -0.24
C HIS A 204 -8.46 11.66 -1.65
N PHE A 205 -9.77 11.48 -1.77
CA PHE A 205 -10.48 11.22 -3.01
C PHE A 205 -11.49 12.32 -3.37
N GLU A 206 -11.45 13.47 -2.69
CA GLU A 206 -12.28 14.62 -3.06
C GLU A 206 -11.89 15.14 -4.44
N SER A 207 -12.86 15.40 -5.31
CA SER A 207 -12.62 15.73 -6.73
C SER A 207 -11.63 16.89 -6.91
N ASP A 208 -11.88 18.04 -6.28
CA ASP A 208 -11.02 19.21 -6.43
C ASP A 208 -9.63 19.01 -5.81
N ALA A 209 -9.54 18.20 -4.75
CA ALA A 209 -8.27 17.87 -4.12
C ALA A 209 -7.45 16.89 -4.99
N ALA A 210 -8.12 15.91 -5.61
CA ALA A 210 -7.51 14.93 -6.51
C ALA A 210 -6.94 15.61 -7.76
N VAL A 211 -7.72 16.48 -8.41
CA VAL A 211 -7.26 17.25 -9.58
C VAL A 211 -6.02 18.07 -9.24
N ARG A 212 -6.08 18.87 -8.16
CA ARG A 212 -4.94 19.68 -7.70
C ARG A 212 -3.71 18.83 -7.40
N THR A 213 -3.89 17.68 -6.73
CA THR A 213 -2.79 16.77 -6.40
C THR A 213 -2.11 16.27 -7.67
N LEU A 214 -2.87 15.89 -8.69
CA LEU A 214 -2.34 15.40 -9.96
C LEU A 214 -1.64 16.52 -10.74
N GLU A 215 -2.24 17.71 -10.82
CA GLU A 215 -1.66 18.88 -11.49
C GLU A 215 -0.34 19.31 -10.86
N GLU A 216 -0.29 19.38 -9.53
CA GLU A 216 0.92 19.70 -8.76
C GLU A 216 2.01 18.65 -8.95
N PHE A 217 1.64 17.36 -8.89
CA PHE A 217 2.58 16.24 -9.00
C PHE A 217 3.18 16.11 -10.40
N PHE A 218 2.37 16.23 -11.45
CA PHE A 218 2.83 16.14 -12.85
C PHE A 218 3.28 17.48 -13.44
N HIS A 219 3.25 18.56 -12.64
CA HIS A 219 3.61 19.90 -13.06
C HIS A 219 2.87 20.38 -14.32
N CYS A 220 1.56 20.12 -14.38
CA CYS A 220 0.71 20.50 -15.50
C CYS A 220 -0.39 21.49 -15.08
N ALA A 221 -0.90 22.25 -16.05
CA ALA A 221 -1.95 23.25 -15.80
C ALA A 221 -3.37 22.69 -15.89
N SER A 222 -3.52 21.51 -16.49
CA SER A 222 -4.78 20.77 -16.57
C SER A 222 -4.51 19.29 -16.83
N LEU A 223 -5.51 18.44 -16.58
CA LEU A 223 -5.46 17.01 -16.85
C LEU A 223 -6.04 16.61 -18.23
N GLU A 224 -6.45 17.59 -19.05
CA GLU A 224 -6.99 17.36 -20.39
C GLU A 224 -6.04 16.56 -21.29
N PRO A 225 -4.71 16.82 -21.33
CA PRO A 225 -3.79 16.07 -22.16
C PRO A 225 -3.68 14.58 -21.79
N PHE A 226 -4.07 14.21 -20.57
CA PHE A 226 -4.06 12.84 -20.09
C PHE A 226 -5.40 12.12 -20.29
N GLY A 227 -6.44 12.84 -20.73
CA GLY A 227 -7.79 12.30 -20.89
C GLY A 227 -8.56 12.10 -19.58
N CYS A 228 -8.02 12.56 -18.44
CA CYS A 228 -8.65 12.38 -17.14
C CYS A 228 -9.81 13.35 -16.89
N SER A 229 -9.85 14.51 -17.55
CA SER A 229 -10.90 15.53 -17.33
C SER A 229 -12.32 15.01 -17.59
N GLU A 230 -12.46 14.01 -18.46
CA GLU A 230 -13.74 13.38 -18.81
C GLU A 230 -14.09 12.17 -17.93
N LEU A 231 -13.22 11.81 -16.96
CA LEU A 231 -13.33 10.61 -16.13
C LEU A 231 -13.25 11.00 -14.65
N PRO A 232 -14.28 11.65 -14.09
CA PRO A 232 -14.22 12.24 -12.76
C PRO A 232 -14.03 11.20 -11.64
N ALA A 233 -14.62 10.01 -11.75
CA ALA A 233 -14.45 8.96 -10.74
C ALA A 233 -13.04 8.37 -10.81
N ALA A 234 -12.52 8.14 -12.02
CA ALA A 234 -11.16 7.63 -12.22
C ALA A 234 -10.11 8.66 -11.74
N THR A 235 -10.36 9.95 -11.96
CA THR A 235 -9.50 11.05 -11.50
C THR A 235 -9.44 11.12 -9.97
N ARG A 236 -10.57 10.92 -9.28
CA ARG A 236 -10.60 10.80 -7.82
C ARG A 236 -9.72 9.65 -7.33
N ALA A 237 -9.84 8.47 -7.97
CA ALA A 237 -9.02 7.30 -7.65
C ALA A 237 -7.52 7.59 -7.85
N ALA A 238 -7.17 8.22 -8.97
CA ALA A 238 -5.79 8.57 -9.32
C ALA A 238 -5.17 9.57 -8.32
N GLY A 239 -5.91 10.62 -7.95
CA GLY A 239 -5.45 11.58 -6.95
C GLY A 239 -5.25 10.94 -5.57
N GLY A 240 -6.15 10.02 -5.19
CA GLY A 240 -6.02 9.24 -3.96
C GLY A 240 -4.75 8.37 -3.94
N ILE A 241 -4.43 7.71 -5.06
CA ILE A 241 -3.17 6.96 -5.21
C ILE A 241 -1.96 7.87 -5.03
N ILE A 242 -1.88 8.98 -5.76
CA ILE A 242 -0.70 9.87 -5.71
C ILE A 242 -0.52 10.41 -4.29
N ARG A 243 -1.60 10.82 -3.63
CA ARG A 243 -1.54 11.28 -2.24
C ARG A 243 -1.03 10.18 -1.30
N TYR A 244 -1.54 8.96 -1.44
CA TYR A 244 -1.09 7.82 -0.63
C TYR A 244 0.40 7.50 -0.87
N VAL A 245 0.86 7.56 -2.12
CA VAL A 245 2.27 7.40 -2.47
C VAL A 245 3.13 8.47 -1.80
N LEU A 246 2.73 9.74 -1.85
CA LEU A 246 3.47 10.83 -1.22
C LEU A 246 3.57 10.66 0.31
N GLU A 247 2.49 10.23 0.96
CA GLU A 247 2.43 10.00 2.41
C GLU A 247 3.28 8.80 2.86
N THR A 248 3.32 7.74 2.05
CA THR A 248 4.01 6.48 2.38
C THR A 248 5.49 6.49 2.00
N GLN A 249 5.84 7.00 0.81
CA GLN A 249 7.22 7.00 0.34
C GLN A 249 8.05 8.12 0.96
N LYS A 250 7.43 9.25 1.34
CA LYS A 250 8.06 10.41 1.99
C LYS A 250 9.34 10.93 1.30
N GLY A 251 9.49 10.61 0.02
CA GLY A 251 10.59 11.01 -0.85
C GLY A 251 10.07 11.30 -2.25
N ALA A 252 10.93 11.86 -3.09
CA ALA A 252 10.57 12.15 -4.48
C ALA A 252 10.40 10.84 -5.28
N VAL A 253 9.32 10.77 -6.06
CA VAL A 253 9.01 9.65 -6.96
C VAL A 253 8.85 10.16 -8.41
N PRO A 254 9.87 10.83 -8.98
CA PRO A 254 9.78 11.54 -10.25
C PRO A 254 9.63 10.61 -11.47
N HIS A 255 9.83 9.32 -11.29
CA HIS A 255 9.73 8.31 -12.35
C HIS A 255 8.30 7.88 -12.64
N ILE A 256 7.32 8.25 -11.78
CA ILE A 256 5.90 7.99 -12.05
C ILE A 256 5.49 8.78 -13.28
N LEU A 257 4.97 8.07 -14.29
CA LEU A 257 4.54 8.66 -15.54
C LEU A 257 3.12 9.23 -15.40
N PRO A 258 2.74 10.24 -16.22
CA PRO A 258 1.38 10.73 -16.25
C PRO A 258 0.37 9.60 -16.53
N PRO A 259 -0.84 9.66 -15.94
CA PRO A 259 -1.86 8.63 -16.11
C PRO A 259 -2.26 8.49 -17.58
N ARG A 260 -2.41 7.24 -18.03
CA ARG A 260 -2.93 6.93 -19.36
C ARG A 260 -4.30 6.28 -19.24
N VAL A 261 -5.26 6.82 -20.00
CA VAL A 261 -6.61 6.24 -20.09
C VAL A 261 -6.57 4.90 -20.83
N ILE A 262 -7.18 3.89 -20.23
CA ILE A 262 -7.47 2.61 -20.88
C ILE A 262 -8.92 2.65 -21.36
N GLN A 263 -9.12 2.42 -22.65
CA GLN A 263 -10.45 2.22 -23.23
C GLN A 263 -10.67 0.73 -23.48
N SER A 264 -11.78 0.17 -22.98
CA SER A 264 -12.10 -1.25 -23.17
C SER A 264 -12.22 -1.65 -24.64
N SER A 265 -12.50 -0.71 -25.55
CA SER A 265 -12.57 -0.94 -27.00
C SER A 265 -11.22 -1.28 -27.63
N GLU A 266 -10.10 -0.98 -26.97
CA GLU A 266 -8.75 -1.26 -27.48
C GLU A 266 -8.33 -2.73 -27.27
N PHE A 267 -9.06 -3.49 -26.45
CA PHE A 267 -8.68 -4.83 -26.03
C PHE A 267 -9.81 -5.85 -26.22
N MET A 268 -9.43 -7.11 -26.43
CA MET A 268 -10.39 -8.22 -26.37
C MET A 268 -10.72 -8.49 -24.90
N LEU A 269 -11.99 -8.32 -24.53
CA LEU A 269 -12.47 -8.67 -23.20
C LEU A 269 -12.53 -10.19 -23.05
N LEU A 270 -11.86 -10.70 -22.01
CA LEU A 270 -11.92 -12.09 -21.59
C LEU A 270 -12.37 -12.13 -20.13
N ASP A 271 -13.43 -12.87 -19.84
CA ASP A 271 -13.88 -13.09 -18.46
C ASP A 271 -12.86 -13.92 -17.67
N ASP A 272 -12.96 -13.88 -16.33
CA ASP A 272 -12.05 -14.60 -15.44
C ASP A 272 -12.03 -16.11 -15.71
N VAL A 273 -13.20 -16.72 -15.97
CA VAL A 273 -13.29 -18.16 -16.24
C VAL A 273 -12.53 -18.51 -17.51
N THR A 274 -12.69 -17.70 -18.57
CA THR A 274 -11.95 -17.86 -19.82
C THR A 274 -10.45 -17.68 -19.61
N ARG A 275 -10.01 -16.63 -18.91
CA ARG A 275 -8.57 -16.39 -18.65
C ARG A 275 -7.92 -17.51 -17.85
N ARG A 276 -8.63 -18.03 -16.84
CA ARG A 276 -8.19 -19.17 -16.03
C ARG A 276 -8.16 -20.47 -16.83
N ASN A 277 -9.19 -20.76 -17.62
CA ASN A 277 -9.25 -21.97 -18.44
C ASN A 277 -8.20 -21.99 -19.56
N LEU A 278 -7.83 -20.82 -20.08
CA LEU A 278 -6.76 -20.68 -21.06
C LEU A 278 -5.36 -20.72 -20.43
N GLU A 279 -5.25 -20.76 -19.10
CA GLU A 279 -3.98 -20.74 -18.35
C GLU A 279 -3.02 -19.68 -18.90
N LEU A 280 -3.50 -18.44 -19.08
CA LEU A 280 -2.73 -17.41 -19.80
C LEU A 280 -1.42 -17.06 -19.09
N THR A 281 -1.49 -16.76 -17.79
CA THR A 281 -0.34 -16.36 -16.96
C THR A 281 0.08 -17.45 -15.98
N SER A 282 -0.88 -18.25 -15.48
CA SER A 282 -0.65 -19.33 -14.53
C SER A 282 -1.54 -20.55 -14.79
N THR A 283 -1.10 -21.72 -14.35
CA THR A 283 -1.85 -22.98 -14.46
C THR A 283 -3.02 -23.04 -13.48
N LEU A 284 -4.14 -23.63 -13.90
CA LEU A 284 -5.27 -24.02 -13.05
C LEU A 284 -4.80 -24.91 -11.90
N GLN A 285 -3.91 -25.85 -12.21
CA GLN A 285 -3.34 -26.75 -11.22
C GLN A 285 -2.10 -26.12 -10.59
N GLY A 286 -2.28 -25.56 -9.40
CA GLY A 286 -1.19 -25.08 -8.55
C GLY A 286 -0.72 -23.65 -8.80
N GLY A 287 -1.39 -22.89 -9.67
CA GLY A 287 -1.14 -21.44 -9.86
C GLY A 287 0.26 -21.12 -10.34
N LYS A 288 0.91 -22.02 -11.08
CA LYS A 288 2.31 -21.87 -11.48
C LYS A 288 2.40 -21.20 -12.84
N ARG A 289 3.35 -20.29 -13.01
CA ARG A 289 3.69 -19.77 -14.35
C ARG A 289 4.18 -20.89 -15.27
N ARG A 290 5.04 -21.78 -14.78
CA ARG A 290 5.52 -22.90 -15.60
C ARG A 290 4.35 -23.79 -16.02
N GLY A 291 4.08 -23.84 -17.32
CA GLY A 291 2.95 -24.57 -17.91
C GLY A 291 1.88 -23.66 -18.51
N SER A 292 1.90 -22.35 -18.21
CA SER A 292 1.00 -21.36 -18.80
C SER A 292 1.42 -20.93 -20.22
N LEU A 293 0.53 -20.25 -20.94
CA LEU A 293 0.84 -19.66 -22.26
C LEU A 293 2.03 -18.69 -22.17
N LEU A 294 2.08 -17.83 -21.14
CA LEU A 294 3.17 -16.88 -20.92
C LEU A 294 4.53 -17.55 -20.67
N ALA A 295 4.57 -18.82 -20.29
CA ALA A 295 5.84 -19.53 -20.09
C ALA A 295 6.43 -20.12 -21.38
N VAL A 296 5.67 -20.17 -22.48
CA VAL A 296 6.13 -20.73 -23.77
C VAL A 296 6.38 -19.66 -24.85
N LEU A 297 6.04 -18.40 -24.56
CA LEU A 297 6.36 -17.21 -25.38
C LEU A 297 7.68 -16.58 -24.90
#